data_AF-A0A0D3LC39-F1
#
_entry.id   AF-A0A0D3LC39-F1
#
_cell.length_a   1.000
_cell.length_b   1.000
_cell.length_c   1.000
_cell.angle_alpha   90.00
_cell.angle_beta   90.00
_cell.angle_gamma   90.00
#
_symmetry.space_group_name_H-M   'P 1'
#
loop_
_entity.id
_entity.type
_entity.pdbx_description
1 polymer ?
#
loop_
_entity_poly.entity_id
_entity_poly.type
_entity_poly.pdbx_seq_one_letter_code
_entity_poly.pdbx_strand_id
1 'polypeptide(L)'
;MSKEQCPICYSELEVVDCAPCHDCGHLPEEVEHFKNGRHKYRIYNVFEGLRLQLCDFCDVDFGSYKSEYFGLENGKRITLEDFEIIQELESRNLVKDKYCRECNKRLRFLTFLRNLREMNKK
;
A
#
# COMPACT_ATOMS: atom_id res chain seq x y z
N MET A 1 7.96 4.59 -25.75
CA MET A 1 7.89 4.51 -24.27
C MET A 1 6.87 3.44 -23.94
N SER A 2 7.28 2.34 -23.30
CA SER A 2 6.34 1.33 -22.81
C SER A 2 5.45 1.96 -21.74
N LYS A 3 4.13 1.97 -21.94
CA LYS A 3 3.20 2.32 -20.88
C LYS A 3 3.41 1.32 -19.74
N GLU A 4 3.64 1.83 -18.53
CA GLU A 4 3.77 0.96 -17.36
C GLU A 4 2.41 0.31 -17.07
N GLN A 5 2.40 -1.01 -16.91
CA GLN A 5 1.20 -1.80 -16.69
C GLN A 5 1.09 -2.21 -15.21
N CYS A 6 -0.12 -2.50 -14.76
CA CYS A 6 -0.36 -3.04 -13.44
C CYS A 6 0.42 -4.36 -13.25
N PRO A 7 1.24 -4.49 -12.18
CA PRO A 7 2.03 -5.71 -11.96
C PRO A 7 1.19 -6.93 -11.54
N ILE A 8 -0.11 -6.74 -11.26
CA ILE A 8 -1.03 -7.79 -10.82
C ILE A 8 -1.95 -8.24 -11.95
N CYS A 9 -2.59 -7.30 -12.67
CA CYS A 9 -3.59 -7.60 -13.70
C CYS A 9 -3.20 -7.16 -15.11
N TYR A 10 -2.04 -6.53 -15.29
CA TYR A 10 -1.50 -6.06 -16.58
C TYR A 10 -2.31 -4.97 -17.31
N SER A 11 -3.37 -4.45 -16.69
CA SER A 11 -4.12 -3.29 -17.19
C SER A 11 -3.26 -2.02 -17.26
N GLU A 12 -3.69 -1.05 -18.08
CA GLU A 12 -3.06 0.27 -18.11
C GLU A 12 -3.25 1.00 -16.77
N LEU A 13 -2.24 1.80 -16.40
CA LEU A 13 -2.25 2.60 -15.19
C LEU A 13 -2.54 4.07 -15.51
N GLU A 14 -3.34 4.71 -14.67
CA GLU A 14 -3.60 6.15 -14.73
C GLU A 14 -2.78 6.89 -13.66
N VAL A 15 -2.53 8.18 -13.86
CA VAL A 15 -1.82 9.01 -12.87
C VAL A 15 -2.84 9.80 -12.07
N VAL A 16 -2.80 9.64 -10.75
CA VAL A 16 -3.71 10.31 -9.81
C VAL A 16 -2.94 10.96 -8.67
N ASP A 17 -3.53 11.99 -8.07
CA ASP A 17 -3.03 12.55 -6.81
C ASP A 17 -3.39 11.61 -5.67
N CYS A 18 -2.40 11.25 -4.85
CA CYS A 18 -2.56 10.38 -3.71
C CYS A 18 -2.13 11.09 -2.42
N ALA A 19 -2.84 10.81 -1.33
CA ALA A 19 -2.32 10.96 0.00
C ALA A 19 -1.11 10.03 0.21
N PRO A 20 -0.29 10.28 1.25
CA PRO A 20 0.93 9.50 1.48
C PRO A 20 0.67 8.00 1.70
N CYS A 21 -0.49 7.56 2.20
CA CYS A 21 -0.77 6.14 2.39
C CYS A 21 -0.70 5.35 1.07
N HIS A 22 0.07 4.27 1.05
CA HIS A 22 0.20 3.39 -0.10
C HIS A 22 -1.07 2.56 -0.32
N ASP A 23 -1.81 2.23 0.74
CA ASP A 23 -3.00 1.39 0.61
C ASP A 23 -4.25 2.19 0.20
N CYS A 24 -4.68 3.11 1.07
CA CYS A 24 -5.91 3.88 0.89
C CYS A 24 -5.71 5.23 0.19
N GLY A 25 -4.47 5.72 0.05
CA GLY A 25 -4.22 7.14 -0.27
C GLY A 25 -4.68 7.60 -1.66
N HIS A 26 -5.09 6.69 -2.54
CA HIS A 26 -5.69 7.01 -3.84
C HIS A 26 -7.18 7.39 -3.72
N LEU A 27 -7.81 7.11 -2.59
CA LEU A 27 -9.23 7.39 -2.35
C LEU A 27 -9.46 8.90 -2.18
N PRO A 28 -10.46 9.49 -2.85
CA PRO A 28 -10.74 10.93 -2.74
C PRO A 28 -10.95 11.41 -1.30
N GLU A 29 -11.62 10.61 -0.47
CA GLU A 29 -11.86 10.91 0.94
C GLU A 29 -10.56 10.97 1.76
N GLU A 30 -9.60 10.08 1.48
CA GLU A 30 -8.31 10.03 2.15
C GLU A 30 -7.41 11.20 1.72
N VAL A 31 -7.52 11.64 0.47
CA VAL A 31 -6.89 12.88 -0.02
C VAL A 31 -7.43 14.09 0.73
N GLU A 32 -8.74 14.17 0.96
CA GLU A 32 -9.33 15.25 1.76
C GLU A 32 -8.93 15.16 3.24
N HIS A 33 -8.90 13.96 3.82
CA HIS A 33 -8.42 13.76 5.19
C HIS A 33 -6.96 14.19 5.36
N PHE A 34 -6.10 13.90 4.38
CA PHE A 34 -4.72 14.37 4.35
C PHE A 34 -4.62 15.89 4.35
N LYS A 35 -5.37 16.57 3.48
CA LYS A 35 -5.37 18.05 3.41
C LYS A 35 -5.80 18.70 4.72
N ASN A 36 -6.69 18.04 5.47
CA ASN A 36 -7.16 18.47 6.78
C ASN A 36 -6.28 18.02 7.95
N GLY A 37 -5.14 17.35 7.69
CA GLY A 37 -4.21 16.91 8.73
C GLY A 37 -4.78 15.85 9.68
N ARG A 38 -5.72 15.02 9.22
CA ARG A 38 -6.47 14.08 10.06
C ARG A 38 -5.73 12.77 10.38
N HIS A 39 -4.67 12.46 9.64
CA HIS A 39 -3.93 11.20 9.75
C HIS A 39 -2.45 11.44 9.99
N LYS A 40 -1.84 10.50 10.72
CA LYS A 40 -0.37 10.36 10.79
C LYS A 40 0.06 9.29 9.81
N TYR A 41 1.28 9.43 9.28
CA TYR A 41 1.83 8.49 8.30
C TYR A 41 3.16 7.96 8.79
N ARG A 42 3.40 6.67 8.60
CA ARG A 42 4.68 6.04 8.92
C ARG A 42 5.11 5.08 7.83
N ILE A 43 6.41 4.86 7.75
CA ILE A 43 7.01 3.79 6.96
C ILE A 43 7.21 2.59 7.88
N TYR A 44 6.65 1.46 7.48
CA TYR A 44 6.76 0.18 8.14
C TYR A 44 7.61 -0.76 7.30
N ASN A 45 8.43 -1.57 7.94
CA ASN A 45 8.97 -2.80 7.39
C ASN A 45 7.98 -3.92 7.76
N VAL A 46 7.34 -4.49 6.75
CA VAL A 46 6.16 -5.37 6.91
C VAL A 46 6.51 -6.84 6.75
N PHE A 47 7.47 -7.16 5.88
CA PHE A 47 7.87 -8.56 5.66
C PHE A 47 9.25 -8.64 5.00
N GLU A 48 10.24 -9.22 5.68
CA GLU A 48 11.59 -9.49 5.15
C GLU A 48 12.22 -8.31 4.35
N GLY A 49 12.05 -7.08 4.84
CA GLY A 49 12.59 -5.87 4.22
C GLY A 49 11.65 -5.17 3.23
N LEU A 50 10.48 -5.73 2.93
CA LEU A 50 9.44 -5.06 2.16
C LEU A 50 8.81 -3.94 2.98
N ARG A 51 8.83 -2.73 2.42
CA ARG A 51 8.35 -1.52 3.09
C ARG A 51 7.00 -1.05 2.55
N LEU A 52 6.16 -0.59 3.47
CA LEU A 52 4.93 0.13 3.16
C LEU A 52 4.85 1.43 3.93
N GLN A 53 4.23 2.43 3.31
CA GLN A 53 3.90 3.68 3.96
C GLN A 53 2.39 3.67 4.21
N LEU A 54 1.96 3.69 5.47
CA LEU A 54 0.54 3.61 5.83
C LEU A 54 0.13 4.80 6.71
N CYS A 55 -1.16 5.13 6.68
CA CYS A 55 -1.75 5.98 7.71
C CYS A 55 -2.01 5.17 9.00
N ASP A 56 -2.30 5.90 10.07
CA ASP A 56 -2.65 5.40 11.41
C ASP A 56 -3.97 4.62 11.49
N PHE A 57 -4.74 4.57 10.41
CA PHE A 57 -5.90 3.67 10.28
C PHE A 57 -5.53 2.39 9.52
N CYS A 58 -4.83 2.53 8.40
CA CYS A 58 -4.45 1.38 7.58
C CYS A 58 -3.41 0.48 8.25
N ASP A 59 -2.57 0.99 9.16
CA ASP A 59 -1.67 0.13 9.93
C ASP A 59 -2.44 -0.82 10.85
N VAL A 60 -3.47 -0.33 11.54
CA VAL A 60 -4.35 -1.14 12.39
C VAL A 60 -5.21 -2.10 11.56
N ASP A 61 -5.78 -1.62 10.45
CA ASP A 61 -6.65 -2.44 9.60
C ASP A 61 -5.90 -3.41 8.67
N PHE A 62 -4.56 -3.31 8.59
CA PHE A 62 -3.79 -4.18 7.70
C PHE A 62 -3.95 -5.67 8.03
N GLY A 63 -4.15 -5.99 9.32
CA GLY A 63 -4.39 -7.36 9.76
C GLY A 63 -5.73 -7.95 9.29
N SER A 64 -6.65 -7.11 8.78
CA SER A 64 -7.95 -7.54 8.27
C SER A 64 -7.86 -8.22 6.90
N TYR A 65 -6.77 -7.99 6.15
CA TYR A 65 -6.54 -8.66 4.87
C TYR A 65 -6.45 -10.18 5.05
N LYS A 66 -7.00 -10.92 4.10
CA LYS A 66 -6.93 -12.38 4.04
C LYS A 66 -5.52 -12.84 3.68
N SER A 67 -5.03 -13.92 4.28
CA SER A 67 -3.71 -14.51 4.00
C SER A 67 -3.48 -14.76 2.51
N GLU A 68 -4.50 -15.29 1.84
CA GLU A 68 -4.50 -15.62 0.42
C GLU A 68 -4.33 -14.37 -0.46
N TYR A 69 -4.77 -13.20 0.02
CA TYR A 69 -4.54 -11.94 -0.68
C TYR A 69 -3.05 -11.66 -0.82
N PHE A 70 -2.25 -11.95 0.21
CA PHE A 70 -0.80 -11.79 0.21
C PHE A 70 -0.04 -12.99 -0.35
N GLY A 71 -0.75 -14.03 -0.79
CA GLY A 71 -0.15 -15.28 -1.26
C GLY A 71 0.48 -16.12 -0.14
N LEU A 72 0.06 -15.91 1.11
CA LEU A 72 0.50 -16.72 2.25
C LEU A 72 -0.26 -18.04 2.28
N GLU A 73 0.40 -19.09 2.79
CA GLU A 73 -0.25 -20.38 3.06
C GLU A 73 -1.41 -20.22 4.06
N ASN A 74 -2.42 -21.09 3.92
CA ASN A 74 -3.60 -21.09 4.78
C ASN A 74 -3.19 -21.11 6.27
N GLY A 75 -3.53 -20.05 7.00
CA GLY A 75 -3.29 -19.92 8.44
C GLY A 75 -2.18 -18.94 8.84
N LYS A 76 -1.27 -18.55 7.94
CA LYS A 76 -0.29 -17.48 8.21
C LYS A 76 -0.92 -16.12 7.94
N ARG A 77 -1.01 -15.25 8.94
CA ARG A 77 -1.49 -13.88 8.79
C ARG A 77 -0.33 -12.93 9.03
N ILE A 78 -0.35 -11.81 8.31
CA ILE A 78 0.47 -10.65 8.68
C ILE A 78 -0.32 -9.92 9.76
N THR A 79 0.26 -9.77 10.95
CA THR A 79 -0.32 -9.01 12.06
C THR A 79 0.47 -7.72 12.28
N LEU A 80 -0.04 -6.86 13.15
CA LEU A 80 0.69 -5.66 13.61
C LEU A 80 2.03 -6.00 14.26
N GLU A 81 2.21 -7.22 14.77
CA GLU A 81 3.47 -7.65 15.39
C GLU A 81 4.58 -7.82 14.35
N ASP A 82 4.22 -8.04 13.08
CA ASP A 82 5.16 -8.11 11.96
C ASP A 82 5.59 -6.72 11.46
N PHE A 83 4.96 -5.65 11.97
CA PHE A 83 5.20 -4.28 11.53
C PHE A 83 6.28 -3.61 12.38
N GLU A 84 7.46 -3.43 11.80
CA GLU A 84 8.50 -2.60 12.40
C GLU A 84 8.40 -1.17 11.88
N ILE A 85 8.19 -0.19 12.78
CA ILE A 85 8.18 1.22 12.41
C ILE A 85 9.61 1.68 12.10
N ILE A 86 9.84 2.08 10.85
CA ILE A 86 11.14 2.60 10.39
C ILE A 86 11.22 4.12 10.57
N GLN A 87 10.14 4.83 10.25
CA GLN A 87 10.13 6.29 10.24
C GLN A 87 8.71 6.86 10.34
N GLU A 88 8.53 7.93 11.12
CA GLU A 88 7.33 8.79 11.03
C GLU A 88 7.51 9.88 9.95
N LEU A 89 6.45 10.17 9.20
CA LEU A 89 6.48 11.13 8.11
C LEU A 89 5.67 12.37 8.43
N GLU A 90 6.34 13.52 8.35
CA GLU A 90 5.69 14.82 8.29
C GLU A 90 5.46 15.23 6.82
N SER A 91 4.68 14.44 6.08
CA SER A 91 4.37 14.84 4.71
C SER A 91 3.32 15.95 4.71
N ARG A 92 3.59 17.04 4.00
CA ARG A 92 2.64 18.16 3.79
C ARG A 92 2.08 18.22 2.37
N ASN A 93 2.56 17.37 1.47
CA ASN A 93 2.19 17.40 0.06
C ASN A 93 1.56 16.09 -0.40
N LEU A 94 0.59 16.22 -1.30
CA LEU A 94 0.10 15.10 -2.10
C LEU A 94 1.21 14.64 -3.04
N VAL A 95 1.17 13.36 -3.37
CA VAL A 95 2.11 12.73 -4.30
C VAL A 95 1.35 12.21 -5.50
N LYS A 96 1.88 12.45 -6.70
CA LYS A 96 1.37 11.77 -7.89
C LYS A 96 1.89 10.35 -7.91
N ASP A 97 0.98 9.41 -8.13
CA ASP A 97 1.32 8.00 -8.32
C ASP A 97 0.48 7.40 -9.45
N LYS A 98 0.90 6.23 -9.91
CA LYS A 98 0.12 5.42 -10.81
C LYS A 98 -0.92 4.62 -10.04
N TYR A 99 -2.10 4.46 -10.63
CA TYR A 99 -3.22 3.76 -10.04
C TYR A 99 -3.86 2.82 -11.06
N CYS A 100 -4.27 1.66 -10.58
CA CYS A 100 -4.96 0.65 -11.38
C CYS A 100 -6.44 0.65 -10.99
N ARG A 101 -7.31 0.99 -11.95
CA ARG A 101 -8.77 0.96 -11.77
C ARG A 101 -9.30 -0.45 -11.51
N GLU A 102 -8.74 -1.45 -12.18
CA GLU A 102 -9.17 -2.85 -12.06
C GLU A 102 -8.83 -3.46 -10.70
N CYS A 103 -7.63 -3.15 -10.17
CA CYS A 103 -7.23 -3.63 -8.85
C CYS A 103 -7.69 -2.70 -7.72
N ASN A 104 -8.21 -1.52 -8.06
CA ASN A 104 -8.54 -0.44 -7.14
C ASN A 104 -7.44 -0.14 -6.10
N LYS A 105 -6.20 -0.06 -6.57
CA LYS A 105 -5.01 0.22 -5.74
C LYS A 105 -3.96 0.99 -6.53
N ARG A 106 -3.13 1.76 -5.82
CA ARG A 106 -1.97 2.44 -6.40
C ARG A 106 -0.80 1.50 -6.62
N LEU A 107 0.06 1.86 -7.57
CA LEU A 107 1.18 1.06 -8.05
C LEU A 107 2.16 0.71 -6.94
N ARG A 108 2.42 1.62 -5.99
CA ARG A 108 3.29 1.35 -4.84
C ARG A 108 2.81 0.16 -4.02
N PHE A 109 1.51 0.09 -3.73
CA PHE A 109 0.93 -1.04 -3.00
C PHE A 109 0.90 -2.31 -3.85
N LEU A 110 0.55 -2.19 -5.13
CA LEU A 110 0.53 -3.33 -6.05
C LEU A 110 1.93 -3.95 -6.26
N THR A 111 2.96 -3.11 -6.25
CA THR A 111 4.36 -3.57 -6.33
C THR A 111 4.76 -4.31 -5.06
N PHE A 112 4.41 -3.78 -3.88
CA PHE A 112 4.57 -4.47 -2.61
C PHE A 112 3.87 -5.84 -2.64
N LEU A 113 2.59 -5.85 -3.05
CA LEU A 113 1.77 -7.05 -3.09
C LEU A 113 2.35 -8.11 -4.04
N ARG A 114 2.82 -7.72 -5.23
CA ARG A 114 3.49 -8.63 -6.16
C ARG A 114 4.73 -9.24 -5.50
N ASN A 115 5.62 -8.41 -4.97
CA ASN A 115 6.87 -8.88 -4.37
C ASN A 115 6.59 -9.83 -3.19
N LEU A 116 5.64 -9.48 -2.33
CA LEU A 116 5.24 -10.33 -1.20
C LEU A 116 4.72 -11.69 -1.68
N ARG A 117 3.86 -11.71 -2.70
CA ARG A 117 3.37 -12.95 -3.32
C ARG A 117 4.49 -13.77 -3.95
N GLU A 118 5.49 -13.12 -4.56
CA GLU A 118 6.65 -13.81 -5.15
C GLU A 118 7.55 -14.44 -4.08
N MET A 119 7.72 -13.79 -2.94
CA MET A 119 8.49 -14.31 -1.81
C MET A 119 7.82 -15.53 -1.18
N ASN A 120 6.49 -15.54 -1.09
CA ASN A 120 5.71 -16.63 -0.51
C ASN A 120 5.42 -17.80 -1.45
N LYS A 121 5.81 -17.73 -2.73
CA LYS A 121 5.71 -18.84 -3.69
C LYS A 121 6.85 -19.87 -3.56
N LYS A 122 7.82 -19.63 -2.67
CA LYS A 122 8.91 -20.55 -2.35
C LYS A 122 8.48 -21.59 -1.33
#